data_AF-A0A2H9M8M0-F1
#
_entry.id   AF-A0A2H9M8M0-F1
#
_cell.length_a   1.000
_cell.length_b   1.000
_cell.length_c   1.000
_cell.angle_alpha   90.00
_cell.angle_beta   90.00
_cell.angle_gamma   90.00
#
_symmetry.space_group_name_H-M   'P 1'
#
loop_
_entity.id
_entity.type
_entity.pdbx_description
1 polymer ?
#
loop_
_entity_poly.entity_id
_entity_poly.type
_entity_poly.pdbx_seq_one_letter_code
_entity_poly.pdbx_strand_id
1 'polypeptide(L)' 'KEFILPGGTRAAASCHVARSVARRTERDYLHLMQGETIPAEGLHYLNRLSDLLFVLCRVLNRAAGQQETLWQR' A
#
# COMPACT_ATOMS: atom_id res chain seq x y z
N LYS A 1 14.56 3.42 -12.87
CA LYS A 1 13.20 3.24 -12.30
C LYS A 1 13.20 1.86 -11.64
N GLU A 2 13.62 1.79 -10.39
CA GLU A 2 13.80 0.54 -9.67
C GLU A 2 12.74 0.40 -8.59
N PHE A 3 12.49 -0.84 -8.15
CA PHE A 3 11.57 -1.09 -7.04
C PHE A 3 12.13 -0.47 -5.77
N ILE A 4 11.29 0.22 -5.00
CA ILE A 4 11.68 0.74 -3.69
C ILE A 4 11.50 -0.41 -2.71
N LEU A 5 12.55 -0.76 -1.98
CA LEU A 5 12.47 -1.76 -0.93
C LEU A 5 11.63 -1.19 0.24
N PRO A 6 10.69 -1.99 0.80
CA PRO A 6 9.91 -1.55 1.94
C PRO A 6 10.83 -1.39 3.15
N GLY A 7 11.06 -0.14 3.56
CA GLY A 7 12.04 0.17 4.59
C GLY A 7 12.14 1.67 4.87
N GLY A 8 13.17 2.05 5.64
CA GLY A 8 13.39 3.42 6.10
C GLY A 8 12.94 3.58 7.56
N THR A 9 12.07 4.54 7.84
CA THR A 9 11.62 4.82 9.21
C THR A 9 10.56 3.84 9.71
N ARG A 10 10.40 3.74 11.05
CA ARG A 10 9.30 2.97 11.66
C ARG A 10 7.93 3.39 11.14
N ALA A 11 7.71 4.69 10.91
CA ALA A 11 6.47 5.22 10.36
C ALA A 11 6.24 4.73 8.92
N ALA A 12 7.25 4.83 8.05
CA ALA A 12 7.15 4.33 6.68
C ALA A 12 6.98 2.80 6.61
N ALA A 13 7.67 2.06 7.49
CA ALA A 13 7.49 0.62 7.61
C ALA A 13 6.05 0.24 8.00
N SER A 14 5.46 0.94 8.97
CA SER A 14 4.04 0.77 9.33
C SER A 14 3.11 1.07 8.15
N CYS A 15 3.40 2.09 7.34
CA CYS A 15 2.63 2.36 6.13
C CYS A 15 2.77 1.25 5.08
N HIS A 16 3.95 0.63 4.93
CA HIS A 16 4.12 -0.53 4.05
C HIS A 16 3.33 -1.75 4.54
N VAL A 17 3.27 -1.98 5.86
CA VAL A 17 2.42 -3.02 6.46
C VAL A 17 0.95 -2.72 6.19
N ALA A 18 0.49 -1.51 6.48
CA ALA A 18 -0.89 -1.10 6.20
C ALA A 18 -1.26 -1.28 4.71
N ARG A 19 -0.34 -0.94 3.79
CA ARG A 19 -0.53 -1.17 2.35
C ARG A 19 -0.72 -2.64 2.01
N SER A 20 0.04 -3.54 2.64
CA SER A 20 -0.09 -4.98 2.43
C SER A 20 -1.42 -5.53 2.95
N VAL A 21 -1.93 -4.98 4.05
CA VAL A 21 -3.25 -5.30 4.60
C VAL A 21 -4.35 -4.80 3.66
N ALA A 22 -4.27 -3.55 3.18
CA ALA A 22 -5.25 -3.01 2.22
C ALA A 22 -5.35 -3.87 0.94
N ARG A 23 -4.21 -4.31 0.40
CA ARG A 23 -4.16 -5.22 -0.77
C ARG A 23 -4.73 -6.61 -0.45
N ARG A 24 -4.60 -7.09 0.80
CA ARG A 24 -5.21 -8.36 1.23
C ARG A 24 -6.72 -8.22 1.28
N THR A 25 -7.21 -7.18 1.94
CA THR A 25 -8.64 -6.86 2.00
C THR A 25 -9.25 -6.68 0.62
N GLU A 26 -8.54 -6.07 -0.34
CA GLU A 26 -8.98 -5.97 -1.73
C GLU A 26 -9.21 -7.35 -2.38
N ARG A 27 -8.31 -8.33 -2.15
CA ARG A 27 -8.49 -9.70 -2.65
C ARG A 27 -9.65 -10.42 -1.97
N ASP A 28 -9.79 -10.24 -0.66
CA ASP A 28 -10.89 -10.81 0.10
C ASP A 28 -12.24 -10.23 -0.35
N TYR A 29 -12.27 -8.91 -0.64
CA TYR A 29 -13.43 -8.21 -1.19
C TYR A 29 -13.81 -8.76 -2.57
N LEU A 30 -12.84 -8.94 -3.47
CA LEU A 30 -13.06 -9.56 -4.76
C LEU A 30 -13.62 -10.97 -4.66
N HIS A 31 -13.13 -11.77 -3.69
CA HIS A 31 -13.64 -13.11 -3.47
C HIS A 31 -15.10 -13.07 -2.98
N LEU A 32 -15.43 -12.16 -2.06
CA LEU A 32 -16.80 -11.97 -1.59
C LEU A 32 -17.77 -11.57 -2.71
N MET A 33 -17.33 -10.69 -3.63
CA MET A 33 -18.12 -10.29 -4.80
C MET A 33 -18.51 -11.45 -5.72
N GLN A 34 -17.84 -12.60 -5.64
CA GLN A 34 -18.18 -13.78 -6.44
C GLN A 34 -19.43 -14.50 -5.92
N GLY A 35 -19.71 -14.40 -4.62
CA GLY A 35 -20.85 -15.07 -3.97
C GLY A 35 -22.00 -14.13 -3.58
N GLU A 36 -21.71 -12.84 -3.42
CA GLU A 36 -22.67 -11.85 -2.94
C GLU A 36 -22.64 -10.59 -3.80
N THR A 37 -23.81 -9.95 -3.99
CA THR A 37 -23.89 -8.65 -4.65
C THR A 37 -23.55 -7.56 -3.64
N ILE A 38 -22.33 -7.02 -3.73
CA ILE A 38 -21.84 -5.92 -2.90
C ILE A 38 -21.38 -4.73 -3.76
N PRO A 39 -21.34 -3.50 -3.22
CA PRO A 39 -21.04 -2.29 -3.99
C PRO A 39 -19.59 -2.27 -4.56
N ALA A 40 -19.43 -2.04 -5.86
CA ALA A 40 -18.11 -2.01 -6.50
C ALA A 40 -17.21 -0.86 -6.02
N GLU A 41 -17.79 0.18 -5.41
CA GLU A 41 -17.11 1.34 -4.85
C GLU A 41 -16.11 0.93 -3.76
N GLY A 42 -16.41 -0.13 -3.00
CA GLY A 42 -15.50 -0.65 -1.97
C GLY A 42 -14.18 -1.13 -2.58
N LEU A 43 -14.24 -1.80 -3.73
CA LEU A 43 -13.06 -2.25 -4.45
C LEU A 43 -12.22 -1.08 -4.98
N HIS A 44 -12.89 -0.08 -5.59
CA HIS A 44 -12.22 1.12 -6.08
C HIS A 44 -11.53 1.88 -4.94
N TYR A 45 -12.19 2.00 -3.79
CA TYR A 45 -11.63 2.64 -2.61
C TYR A 45 -10.38 1.91 -2.10
N LEU A 46 -10.44 0.59 -1.91
CA LEU A 46 -9.31 -0.22 -1.45
C LEU A 46 -8.09 -0.11 -2.39
N ASN A 47 -8.36 -0.10 -3.69
CA ASN A 47 -7.33 0.08 -4.70
C ASN A 47 -6.62 1.44 -4.56
N ARG A 48 -7.38 2.55 -4.50
CA ARG A 48 -6.83 3.90 -4.31
C ARG A 48 -6.16 4.08 -2.95
N LEU A 49 -6.71 3.50 -1.89
CA LEU A 49 -6.12 3.53 -0.54
C LEU A 49 -4.73 2.90 -0.54
N SER A 50 -4.55 1.77 -1.22
CA SER A 50 -3.24 1.13 -1.28
C SER A 50 -2.19 1.98 -2.02
N ASP A 51 -2.59 2.73 -3.04
CA ASP A 51 -1.73 3.68 -3.76
C ASP A 51 -1.38 4.88 -2.87
N LEU A 52 -2.36 5.43 -2.16
CA LEU A 52 -2.16 6.51 -1.19
C LEU A 52 -1.18 6.07 -0.09
N LEU A 53 -1.34 4.87 0.46
CA LEU A 53 -0.43 4.33 1.49
C LEU A 53 1.00 4.21 0.95
N PHE A 54 1.18 3.81 -0.32
CA PHE A 54 2.50 3.81 -0.94
C PHE A 54 3.11 5.21 -1.02
N VAL A 55 2.33 6.22 -1.44
CA VAL A 55 2.79 7.62 -1.47
C VAL A 55 3.12 8.12 -0.06
N LEU A 56 2.32 7.80 0.95
CA LEU A 56 2.56 8.18 2.34
C LEU A 56 3.86 7.56 2.89
N CYS A 57 4.18 6.30 2.57
CA CYS A 57 5.47 5.70 2.93
C CYS A 57 6.65 6.57 2.48
N ARG A 58 6.58 7.04 1.22
CA ARG A 58 7.62 7.86 0.59
C ARG A 58 7.72 9.25 1.21
N VAL A 59 6.57 9.88 1.45
CA VAL A 59 6.49 11.19 2.12
C VAL A 59 7.07 11.12 3.53
N LEU A 60 6.76 10.07 4.30
CA LEU A 60 7.27 9.88 5.65
C LEU A 60 8.79 9.64 5.68
N ASN A 61 9.30 8.82 4.76
CA ASN A 61 10.75 8.63 4.63
C ASN A 61 11.46 9.94 4.26
N ARG A 62 10.91 10.69 3.30
CA ARG A 62 11.45 12.00 2.90
C ARG A 62 11.42 13.02 4.05
N ALA A 63 10.32 13.09 4.79
CA ALA A 63 10.17 14.00 5.92
C ALA A 63 11.16 13.70 7.06
N ALA A 64 11.57 12.44 7.20
CA ALA A 64 12.58 11.99 8.15
C ALA A 64 14.02 12.06 7.61
N GLY A 65 14.25 12.62 6.42
CA GLY A 65 15.56 12.73 5.80
C GLY A 65 16.16 11.38 5.34
N GLN A 66 15.37 10.32 5.29
CA GLN A 66 15.80 9.00 4.83
C GLN A 66 15.67 8.90 3.30
N GLN A 67 16.75 8.48 2.64
CA GLN A 67 16.71 8.19 1.20
C GLN A 67 16.04 6.85 0.94
N GLU A 68 15.31 6.76 -0.16
CA GLU A 68 14.65 5.53 -0.59
C GLU A 68 15.71 4.51 -1.04
N THR A 69 15.74 3.33 -0.41
CA THR A 69 16.59 2.23 -0.86
C THR A 69 16.01 1.65 -2.15
N LEU A 70 16.70 1.90 -3.25
CA LEU A 70 16.37 1.31 -4.54
C LEU A 70 16.88 -0.13 -4.59
N TRP A 71 16.06 -1.02 -5.15
CA TRP A 71 16.42 -2.40 -5.40
C TRP A 71 17.45 -2.48 -6.52
N GLN A 72 18.70 -2.73 -6.15
CA GLN A 72 19.80 -2.94 -7.09
C GLN A 72 19.73 -4.36 -7.67
N ARG A 73 19.78 -4.45 -9.00
CA ARG A 73 19.77 -5.71 -9.76
C ARG A 73 21.01 -6.57 -9.53
#